data_AF-A0AA96G2Q5-F1
#
_entry.id   AF-A0AA96G2Q5-F1
#
_cell.length_a   1.000
_cell.length_b   1.000
_cell.length_c   1.000
_cell.angle_alpha   90.00
_cell.angle_beta   90.00
_cell.angle_gamma   90.00
#
_symmetry.space_group_name_H-M   'P 1'
#
loop_
_entity.id
_entity.type
_entity.pdbx_description
1 polymer ?
#
loop_
_entity_poly.entity_id
_entity_poly.type
_entity_poly.pdbx_seq_one_letter_code
_entity_poly.pdbx_strand_id
1 'polypeptide(L)'
;MTNPADANRNPHRNVVLAVPHPEPLNPRGITITCAMCDAARDWLLIHVQPDLVFVRCRCAHEWREHGLETADVTAARDDTGDDREWESFDQMYRGLGFDGLFRYTYLG
;
A
#
# COMPACT_ATOMS: atom_id res chain seq x y z
N MET A 1 -40.38 7.28 5.41
CA MET A 1 -39.53 7.54 6.58
C MET A 1 -38.12 7.09 6.23
N THR A 2 -37.28 8.02 5.78
CA THR A 2 -35.90 7.72 5.36
C THR A 2 -35.02 7.65 6.61
N ASN A 3 -34.25 6.57 6.76
CA ASN A 3 -33.43 6.31 7.93
C ASN A 3 -32.28 7.34 8.02
N PRO A 4 -32.08 8.04 9.15
CA PRO A 4 -30.98 9.01 9.30
C PRO A 4 -29.58 8.39 9.25
N ALA A 5 -29.46 7.05 9.20
CA ALA A 5 -28.18 6.36 9.01
C ALA A 5 -27.61 6.45 7.56
N ASP A 6 -28.39 6.92 6.58
CA ASP A 6 -27.95 6.99 5.17
C ASP A 6 -27.21 8.31 4.82
N ALA A 7 -27.09 9.24 5.78
CA ALA A 7 -26.54 10.58 5.53
C ALA A 7 -25.01 10.69 5.63
N ASN A 8 -24.31 9.62 6.05
CA ASN A 8 -22.86 9.67 6.30
C ASN A 8 -22.00 8.88 5.30
N ARG A 9 -22.57 8.45 4.17
CA ARG A 9 -21.77 7.87 3.08
C ARG A 9 -21.29 9.02 2.19
N ASN A 10 -20.29 9.77 2.64
CA ASN A 10 -19.66 10.80 1.80
C ASN A 10 -18.94 10.09 0.64
N PRO A 11 -19.46 10.16 -0.61
CA PRO A 11 -18.91 9.41 -1.74
C PRO A 11 -17.60 10.02 -2.27
N HIS A 12 -17.09 11.07 -1.62
CA HIS A 12 -15.90 11.81 -2.03
C HIS A 12 -14.72 11.71 -1.07
N ARG A 13 -14.78 10.89 -0.02
CA ARG A 13 -13.58 10.59 0.75
C ARG A 13 -12.66 9.81 -0.20
N ASN A 14 -11.59 10.45 -0.64
CA ASN A 14 -10.57 9.80 -1.46
C ASN A 14 -9.87 8.79 -0.53
N VAL A 15 -10.47 7.61 -0.39
CA VAL A 15 -9.98 6.56 0.50
C VAL A 15 -8.77 5.96 -0.19
N VAL A 16 -7.60 6.24 0.37
CA VAL A 16 -6.39 5.55 -0.04
C VAL A 16 -6.38 4.20 0.65
N LEU A 17 -6.31 3.14 -0.15
CA LEU A 17 -6.16 1.78 0.33
C LEU A 17 -4.67 1.47 0.42
N ALA A 18 -4.21 1.07 1.60
CA ALA A 18 -2.83 0.63 1.83
C ALA A 18 -2.80 -0.84 2.24
N VAL A 19 -2.09 -1.65 1.48
CA VAL A 19 -2.07 -3.11 1.60
C VAL A 19 -0.63 -3.59 1.80
N PRO A 20 -0.27 -4.07 3.01
CA PRO A 20 0.99 -4.76 3.22
C PRO A 20 1.09 -6.00 2.35
N HIS A 21 2.17 -6.12 1.58
CA HIS A 21 2.44 -7.24 0.70
C HIS A 21 3.85 -7.79 0.98
N PRO A 22 3.95 -8.87 1.79
CA PRO A 22 5.24 -9.38 2.24
C PRO A 22 6.05 -10.08 1.14
N GLU A 23 5.41 -10.56 0.08
CA GLU A 23 6.03 -11.34 -0.99
C GLU A 23 6.69 -10.48 -2.08
N PRO A 24 7.55 -11.07 -2.95
CA PRO A 24 8.10 -10.37 -4.10
C PRO A 24 7.03 -9.95 -5.13
N LEU A 25 7.15 -8.74 -5.66
CA LEU A 25 6.27 -8.23 -6.72
C LEU A 25 6.85 -8.50 -8.12
N ASN A 26 6.01 -9.02 -9.02
CA ASN A 26 6.40 -9.38 -10.39
C ASN A 26 5.39 -8.90 -11.46
N PRO A 27 4.96 -7.62 -11.49
CA PRO A 27 3.86 -7.15 -12.35
C PRO A 27 4.10 -7.33 -13.86
N ARG A 28 5.34 -7.60 -14.27
CA ARG A 28 5.72 -7.82 -15.68
C ARG A 28 6.69 -8.99 -15.87
N GLY A 29 6.65 -9.96 -14.95
CA GLY A 29 7.61 -11.08 -14.94
C GLY A 29 9.04 -10.71 -14.55
N ILE A 30 9.26 -9.47 -14.08
CA ILE A 30 10.53 -9.00 -13.53
C ILE A 30 10.30 -8.71 -12.05
N THR A 31 11.13 -9.28 -11.19
CA THR A 31 11.09 -9.00 -9.74
C THR A 31 11.52 -7.58 -9.46
N ILE A 32 10.64 -6.85 -8.79
CA ILE A 32 10.89 -5.50 -8.32
C ILE A 32 11.92 -5.55 -7.19
N THR A 33 12.87 -4.62 -7.23
CA THR A 33 13.81 -4.35 -6.13
C THR A 33 13.77 -2.86 -5.79
N CYS A 34 13.99 -2.54 -4.51
CA CYS A 34 14.00 -1.16 -4.06
C CYS A 34 15.29 -0.47 -4.49
N ALA A 35 15.21 0.55 -5.33
CA ALA A 35 16.39 1.28 -5.81
C ALA A 35 17.23 1.96 -4.71
N MET A 36 16.73 2.05 -3.47
CA MET A 36 17.42 2.71 -2.34
C MET A 36 18.07 1.74 -1.35
N CYS A 37 17.68 0.46 -1.33
CA CYS A 37 18.19 -0.50 -0.36
C CYS A 37 18.19 -1.96 -0.83
N ASP A 38 17.93 -2.20 -2.12
CA ASP A 38 17.94 -3.50 -2.81
C ASP A 38 17.00 -4.58 -2.25
N ALA A 39 16.09 -4.22 -1.35
CA ALA A 39 15.06 -5.13 -0.85
C ALA A 39 14.19 -5.63 -2.01
N ALA A 40 13.82 -6.92 -2.00
CA ALA A 40 13.01 -7.56 -3.05
C ALA A 40 11.60 -7.98 -2.55
N ARG A 41 11.24 -7.62 -1.32
CA ARG A 41 10.02 -8.04 -0.62
C ARG A 41 9.59 -7.00 0.41
N ASP A 42 8.54 -7.29 1.17
CA ASP A 42 8.01 -6.41 2.23
C ASP A 42 7.61 -5.03 1.70
N TRP A 43 6.59 -5.02 0.85
CA TRP A 43 6.05 -3.85 0.18
C TRP A 43 4.79 -3.34 0.85
N LEU A 44 4.50 -2.06 0.68
CA LEU A 44 3.19 -1.47 0.93
C LEU A 44 2.64 -0.99 -0.42
N LEU A 45 1.54 -1.61 -0.85
CA LEU A 45 0.81 -1.17 -2.03
C LEU A 45 -0.18 -0.07 -1.62
N ILE A 46 -0.12 1.07 -2.28
CA ILE A 46 -0.92 2.25 -1.95
C ILE A 46 -1.76 2.59 -3.18
N HIS A 47 -3.04 2.25 -3.14
CA HIS A 47 -3.99 2.52 -4.20
C HIS A 47 -4.79 3.79 -3.87
N VAL A 48 -4.53 4.84 -4.66
CA VAL A 48 -5.09 6.18 -4.43
C VAL A 48 -6.35 6.42 -5.27
N GLN A 49 -6.33 5.94 -6.51
CA GLN A 49 -7.42 5.99 -7.49
C GLN A 49 -7.14 4.94 -8.57
N PRO A 50 -8.10 4.61 -9.45
CA PRO A 50 -7.86 3.69 -10.55
C PRO A 50 -6.60 4.06 -11.34
N ASP A 51 -5.77 3.05 -11.65
CA ASP A 51 -4.49 3.17 -12.38
C ASP A 51 -3.39 4.01 -11.68
N LEU A 52 -3.59 4.29 -10.38
CA LEU A 52 -2.63 4.99 -9.55
C LEU A 52 -2.28 4.17 -8.30
N VAL A 53 -1.38 3.21 -8.52
CA VAL A 53 -0.76 2.40 -7.49
C VAL A 53 0.66 2.91 -7.23
N PHE A 54 0.96 3.18 -5.97
CA PHE A 54 2.32 3.41 -5.49
C PHE A 54 2.79 2.19 -4.73
N VAL A 55 4.09 1.92 -4.84
CA VAL A 55 4.77 0.92 -4.02
C VAL A 55 5.69 1.67 -3.08
N ARG A 56 5.64 1.30 -1.80
CA ARG A 56 6.52 1.83 -0.77
C ARG A 56 7.30 0.71 -0.10
N CYS A 57 8.61 0.88 -0.03
CA CYS A 57 9.50 -0.01 0.71
C CYS A 57 9.55 0.39 2.20
N ARG A 58 9.87 -0.55 3.09
CA ARG A 58 10.10 -0.24 4.51
C ARG A 58 11.23 0.74 4.76
N CYS A 59 12.13 0.97 3.80
CA CYS A 59 13.14 2.02 3.85
C CYS A 59 12.61 3.44 3.58
N ALA A 60 11.28 3.59 3.46
CA ALA A 60 10.54 4.80 3.13
C ALA A 60 10.69 5.30 1.67
N HIS A 61 11.36 4.55 0.80
CA HIS A 61 11.36 4.85 -0.63
C HIS A 61 10.01 4.47 -1.24
N GLU A 62 9.43 5.40 -2.00
CA GLU A 62 8.12 5.29 -2.61
C GLU A 62 8.20 5.73 -4.08
N TRP A 63 7.52 4.99 -4.95
CA TRP A 63 7.43 5.32 -6.36
C TRP A 63 6.09 4.88 -6.94
N ARG A 64 5.69 5.49 -8.05
CA ARG A 64 4.54 5.04 -8.83
C ARG A 64 4.92 3.79 -9.62
N GLU A 65 4.19 2.70 -9.42
CA GLU A 65 4.41 1.47 -10.19
C GLU A 65 3.38 1.37 -11.32
N HIS A 66 3.84 1.51 -12.56
CA HIS A 66 2.98 1.51 -13.74
C HIS A 66 2.60 0.10 -14.21
N GLY A 67 3.22 -0.94 -13.66
CA GLY A 67 2.87 -2.33 -13.95
C GLY A 67 1.77 -2.91 -13.07
N LEU A 68 1.40 -2.22 -11.98
CA LEU A 68 0.36 -2.69 -11.06
C LEU A 68 -0.97 -2.00 -11.35
N GLU A 69 -2.03 -2.79 -11.39
CA GLU A 69 -3.40 -2.34 -11.57
C GLU A 69 -4.23 -2.55 -10.29
N THR A 70 -5.44 -2.02 -10.29
CA THR A 70 -6.40 -2.19 -9.18
C THR A 70 -6.65 -3.65 -8.81
N ALA A 71 -6.64 -4.55 -9.81
CA ALA A 71 -6.83 -5.97 -9.61
C ALA A 71 -5.72 -6.60 -8.75
N ASP A 72 -4.46 -6.20 -8.96
CA ASP A 72 -3.32 -6.72 -8.20
C ASP A 72 -3.40 -6.31 -6.73
N VAL A 73 -3.77 -5.06 -6.47
CA VAL A 73 -3.96 -4.55 -5.10
C VAL A 73 -5.14 -5.24 -4.41
N THR A 74 -6.21 -5.52 -5.16
CA THR A 74 -7.39 -6.23 -4.63
C THR A 74 -7.05 -7.66 -4.25
N ALA A 75 -6.31 -8.36 -5.11
CA ALA A 75 -5.83 -9.72 -4.82
C ALA A 75 -4.93 -9.73 -3.56
N ALA A 76 -3.98 -8.78 -3.45
CA ALA A 76 -3.13 -8.67 -2.27
C ALA A 76 -3.91 -8.35 -0.99
N ARG A 77 -4.99 -7.57 -1.10
CA ARG A 77 -5.84 -7.17 0.03
C ARG A 77 -6.61 -8.35 0.59
N ASP A 78 -7.12 -9.25 -0.24
CA ASP A 78 -7.87 -10.42 0.23
C ASP A 78 -7.01 -11.36 1.10
N ASP A 79 -5.68 -11.30 0.94
CA ASP A 79 -4.70 -12.01 1.79
C ASP A 79 -4.39 -11.26 3.10
N THR A 80 -4.72 -9.98 3.20
CA THR A 80 -4.44 -9.14 4.37
C THR A 80 -5.70 -8.97 5.22
N GLY A 81 -5.55 -8.97 6.55
CA GLY A 81 -6.67 -8.94 7.49
C GLY A 81 -7.49 -7.63 7.52
N ASP A 82 -8.20 -7.40 8.63
CA ASP A 82 -9.19 -6.34 8.78
C ASP A 82 -8.73 -4.93 8.36
N ASP A 83 -9.68 -4.19 7.78
CA ASP A 83 -9.51 -2.78 7.43
C ASP A 83 -9.26 -1.90 8.64
N ARG A 84 -8.36 -0.94 8.47
CA ARG A 84 -8.12 0.13 9.44
C ARG A 84 -8.12 1.49 8.77
N GLU A 85 -8.93 2.40 9.30
CA GLU A 85 -8.85 3.83 8.99
C GLU A 85 -7.72 4.48 9.79
N TRP A 86 -7.00 5.38 9.13
CA TRP A 86 -5.91 6.16 9.73
C TRP A 86 -6.21 7.65 9.61
N GLU A 87 -5.74 8.43 10.58
CA GLU A 87 -5.95 9.89 10.60
C GLU A 87 -5.01 10.63 9.63
N SER A 88 -3.87 10.01 9.27
CA SER A 88 -2.89 10.56 8.33
C SER A 88 -2.01 9.47 7.70
N PHE A 89 -1.34 9.81 6.59
CA PHE A 89 -0.36 8.93 5.95
C PHE A 89 0.82 8.59 6.87
N ASP A 90 1.32 9.56 7.64
CA ASP A 90 2.44 9.31 8.57
C ASP A 90 2.08 8.31 9.66
N GLN A 91 0.86 8.40 10.20
CA GLN A 91 0.36 7.45 11.20
C GLN A 91 0.22 6.05 10.59
N MET A 92 -0.31 5.96 9.37
CA MET A 92 -0.42 4.71 8.61
C MET A 92 0.95 4.08 8.35
N TYR A 93 1.91 4.84 7.82
CA TYR A 93 3.26 4.34 7.55
C TYR A 93 3.95 3.85 8.81
N ARG A 94 3.88 4.60 9.92
CA ARG A 94 4.43 4.15 11.20
C ARG A 94 3.72 2.91 11.73
N GLY A 95 2.39 2.90 11.72
CA GLY A 95 1.58 1.80 12.22
C GLY A 95 1.74 0.49 11.44
N LEU A 96 2.10 0.58 10.15
CA LEU A 96 2.38 -0.56 9.28
C LEU A 96 3.88 -0.91 9.17
N GLY A 97 4.78 -0.10 9.74
CA GLY A 97 6.23 -0.35 9.69
C GLY A 97 6.94 0.08 8.39
N PHE A 98 6.38 1.06 7.68
CA PHE A 98 6.88 1.64 6.43
C PHE A 98 7.38 3.09 6.58
N ASP A 99 7.78 3.47 7.79
CA ASP A 99 8.26 4.81 8.13
C ASP A 99 9.79 5.01 7.95
N GLY A 100 10.50 3.99 7.47
CA GLY A 100 11.95 4.07 7.23
C GLY A 100 12.80 3.46 8.34
N LEU A 101 12.22 3.09 9.49
CA LEU A 101 12.98 2.52 10.62
C LEU A 101 13.65 1.18 10.28
N PHE A 102 13.11 0.42 9.33
CA PHE A 102 13.69 -0.84 8.85
C PHE A 102 14.62 -0.67 7.65
N ARG A 103 15.12 0.55 7.39
CA ARG A 103 16.18 0.75 6.41
C ARG A 103 17.39 -0.12 6.80
N TYR A 104 18.01 -0.78 5.82
CA TYR A 104 19.18 -1.66 5.98
C TYR A 104 18.96 -3.00 6.69
N THR A 105 17.73 -3.40 7.03
CA THR A 105 17.48 -4.75 7.58
C THR A 105 17.59 -5.87 6.55
N TYR A 106 17.73 -5.51 5.27
CA TYR A 106 17.84 -6.43 4.13
C TYR A 106 19.27 -6.55 3.58
N LEU A 107 20.26 -5.97 4.26
CA LEU A 107 21.68 -6.20 3.94
C LEU A 107 22.05 -7.61 4.39
N GLY A 108 22.01 -8.56 3.45
CA GLY A 108 22.51 -9.93 3.59
C GLY A 108 23.69 -10.17 2.66
#